data_AF-A0A1I2HTW2-F1
#
_entry.id   AF-A0A1I2HTW2-F1
#
_cell.length_a   1.000
_cell.length_b   1.000
_cell.length_c   1.000
_cell.angle_alpha   90.00
_cell.angle_beta   90.00
_cell.angle_gamma   90.00
#
_symmetry.space_group_name_H-M   'P 1'
#
loop_
_entity.id
_entity.type
_entity.pdbx_description
1 polymer ?
#
loop_
_entity_poly.entity_id
_entity_poly.type
_entity_poly.pdbx_seq_one_letter_code
_entity_poly.pdbx_strand_id
1 'polypeptide(L)'
;MRLRGRFLGTCAWVLVVACGDDGEATTDGAGATTGAAGATPGEVEIVGQVDVIDLCGTSGATAVSFRATKIGCEQASPAPCTIKVDPYEEVVGDAATCPASQNAAEMRVVVESAGRWQVEARALTDSGYVGKCFGPGTEEVTLVTKAQVEAGATIAVSARSGPCPPP
;
A
#
# COMPACT_ATOMS: atom_id res chain seq x y z
N MET A 1 -50.81 28.64 -18.59
CA MET A 1 -50.50 28.22 -19.98
C MET A 1 -50.19 26.73 -19.97
N ARG A 2 -50.85 25.97 -20.85
CA ARG A 2 -50.61 24.54 -21.11
C ARG A 2 -49.40 24.38 -22.03
N LEU A 3 -48.62 23.29 -21.87
CA LEU A 3 -47.93 22.47 -22.90
C LEU A 3 -47.14 21.40 -22.10
N ARG A 4 -47.44 20.09 -22.02
CA ARG A 4 -47.58 18.97 -22.99
C ARG A 4 -46.35 18.69 -23.87
N GLY A 5 -45.82 17.46 -23.75
CA GLY A 5 -44.90 16.73 -24.66
C GLY A 5 -43.82 15.98 -23.85
N ARG A 6 -43.73 14.64 -23.71
CA ARG A 6 -43.89 13.44 -24.57
C ARG A 6 -42.86 13.31 -25.70
N PHE A 7 -41.78 12.56 -25.43
CA PHE A 7 -40.93 11.79 -26.35
C PHE A 7 -40.54 10.51 -25.57
N LEU A 8 -40.99 9.28 -25.86
CA LEU A 8 -40.90 8.40 -27.05
C LEU A 8 -39.47 8.07 -27.50
N GLY A 9 -39.16 6.77 -27.46
CA GLY A 9 -38.06 6.10 -28.18
C GLY A 9 -36.76 6.04 -27.37
N THR A 10 -36.00 4.94 -27.32
CA THR A 10 -35.98 3.76 -28.18
C THR A 10 -35.16 2.68 -27.47
N CYS A 11 -35.67 1.45 -27.39
CA CYS A 11 -34.83 0.28 -27.20
C CYS A 11 -34.05 0.06 -28.50
N ALA A 12 -32.71 0.01 -28.43
CA ALA A 12 -31.89 -0.54 -29.50
C ALA A 12 -30.63 -1.16 -28.91
N TRP A 13 -30.67 -2.49 -28.91
CA TRP A 13 -29.57 -3.42 -28.77
C TRP A 13 -28.33 -3.02 -29.59
N VAL A 14 -27.13 -3.16 -29.01
CA VAL A 14 -26.01 -3.82 -29.70
C VAL A 14 -25.16 -4.56 -28.66
N LEU A 15 -25.34 -5.88 -28.60
CA LEU A 15 -24.37 -6.84 -28.08
C LEU A 15 -23.30 -7.02 -29.18
N VAL A 16 -22.07 -6.63 -28.91
CA VAL A 16 -20.91 -7.08 -29.71
C VAL A 16 -20.19 -8.14 -28.88
N VAL A 17 -20.51 -9.40 -29.16
CA VAL A 17 -19.64 -10.54 -28.89
C VAL A 17 -18.74 -10.69 -30.11
N ALA A 18 -17.44 -10.44 -29.93
CA ALA A 18 -16.43 -10.84 -30.89
C ALA A 18 -15.53 -11.89 -30.22
N CYS A 19 -15.57 -13.10 -30.79
CA CYS A 19 -14.64 -14.19 -30.55
C CYS A 19 -13.48 -14.07 -31.54
N GLY A 20 -12.28 -14.39 -31.11
CA GLY A 20 -11.17 -14.78 -31.99
C GLY A 20 -9.82 -14.28 -31.51
N ASP A 21 -9.06 -15.15 -30.84
CA ASP A 21 -7.66 -15.41 -31.21
C ASP A 21 -7.21 -16.76 -30.62
N ASP A 22 -6.92 -17.71 -31.50
CA ASP A 22 -6.17 -18.93 -31.25
C ASP A 22 -4.68 -18.58 -31.16
N GLY A 23 -4.03 -18.83 -30.03
CA GLY A 23 -2.61 -18.55 -29.85
C GLY A 23 -2.08 -19.05 -28.51
N GLU A 24 -1.73 -20.35 -28.47
CA GLU A 24 -1.05 -21.00 -27.35
C GLU A 24 0.40 -20.48 -27.25
N ALA A 25 0.70 -19.73 -26.18
CA ALA A 25 2.04 -19.55 -25.66
C ALA A 25 1.95 -19.33 -24.15
N THR A 26 2.24 -20.39 -23.40
CA THR A 26 2.52 -20.32 -21.97
C THR A 26 3.63 -19.31 -21.74
N THR A 27 3.31 -18.23 -21.06
CA THR A 27 4.27 -17.45 -20.30
C THR A 27 3.58 -17.13 -18.99
N ASP A 28 3.94 -17.87 -17.95
CA ASP A 28 3.72 -17.51 -16.55
C ASP A 28 4.48 -16.21 -16.25
N GLY A 29 3.94 -15.11 -16.77
CA GLY A 29 4.20 -13.79 -16.25
C GLY A 29 3.15 -13.57 -15.17
N ALA A 30 3.49 -13.89 -13.92
CA ALA A 30 2.81 -13.33 -12.77
C ALA A 30 3.05 -11.82 -12.77
N GLY A 31 2.39 -11.11 -13.69
CA GLY A 31 2.20 -9.68 -13.62
C GLY A 31 1.42 -9.45 -12.35
N ALA A 32 2.09 -8.90 -11.34
CA ALA A 32 1.46 -8.48 -10.11
C ALA A 32 0.30 -7.55 -10.49
N THR A 33 -0.92 -8.10 -10.43
CA THR A 33 -2.14 -7.32 -10.42
C THR A 33 -2.09 -6.49 -9.14
N THR A 34 -1.67 -5.24 -9.23
CA THR A 34 -2.06 -4.22 -8.26
C THR A 34 -3.54 -3.97 -8.46
N GLY A 35 -4.35 -4.91 -7.95
CA GLY A 35 -5.76 -4.66 -7.74
C GLY A 35 -5.86 -3.49 -6.77
N ALA A 36 -6.54 -2.42 -7.18
CA ALA A 36 -6.99 -1.40 -6.26
C ALA A 36 -8.01 -2.06 -5.31
N ALA A 37 -7.52 -2.73 -4.28
CA ALA A 37 -8.32 -3.10 -3.14
C ALA A 37 -8.59 -1.79 -2.40
N GLY A 38 -9.82 -1.27 -2.51
CA GLY A 38 -10.26 -0.23 -1.60
C GLY A 38 -10.24 -0.80 -0.18
N ALA A 39 -9.79 -0.02 0.80
CA ALA A 39 -9.70 -0.47 2.18
C ALA A 39 -11.07 -0.98 2.68
N THR A 40 -11.06 -2.16 3.30
CA THR A 40 -12.26 -2.79 3.87
C THR A 40 -12.54 -2.17 5.24
N PRO A 41 -13.81 -1.98 5.66
CA PRO A 41 -14.12 -1.63 7.04
C PRO A 41 -13.45 -2.60 8.02
N GLY A 42 -12.73 -2.06 9.01
CA GLY A 42 -11.89 -2.84 9.93
C GLY A 42 -10.39 -2.83 9.59
N GLU A 43 -10.01 -2.24 8.45
CA GLU A 43 -8.64 -2.18 7.96
C GLU A 43 -8.26 -0.74 7.57
N VAL A 44 -6.98 -0.40 7.65
CA VAL A 44 -6.43 0.83 7.06
C VAL A 44 -5.31 0.45 6.12
N GLU A 45 -5.42 0.94 4.90
CA GLU A 45 -4.40 0.74 3.90
C GLU A 45 -3.45 1.93 3.86
N ILE A 46 -2.16 1.67 4.08
CA ILE A 46 -1.11 2.67 3.97
C ILE A 46 -0.42 2.49 2.62
N VAL A 47 -0.42 3.52 1.78
CA VAL A 47 0.03 3.46 0.38
C VAL A 47 1.18 4.43 0.15
N GLY A 48 2.29 3.94 -0.39
CA GLY A 48 3.46 4.76 -0.72
C GLY A 48 4.01 4.49 -2.11
N GLN A 49 4.59 5.52 -2.73
CA GLN A 49 5.38 5.37 -3.96
C GLN A 49 6.83 5.03 -3.57
N VAL A 50 7.22 3.78 -3.77
CA VAL A 50 8.55 3.26 -3.42
C VAL A 50 9.43 3.27 -4.66
N ASP A 51 10.61 3.88 -4.56
CA ASP A 51 11.65 3.79 -5.59
C ASP A 51 12.33 2.42 -5.51
N VAL A 52 11.78 1.45 -6.24
CA VAL A 52 12.23 0.06 -6.18
C VAL A 52 13.57 -0.11 -6.88
N ILE A 53 13.87 0.70 -7.91
CA ILE A 53 15.18 0.66 -8.57
C ILE A 53 16.28 1.15 -7.65
N ASP A 54 16.08 2.24 -6.91
CA ASP A 54 17.03 2.75 -5.91
C ASP A 54 17.34 1.66 -4.86
N LEU A 55 16.30 1.02 -4.33
CA LEU A 55 16.44 -0.02 -3.31
C LEU A 55 17.06 -1.32 -3.86
N CYS A 56 16.60 -1.81 -5.02
CA CYS A 56 17.18 -2.99 -5.68
C CYS A 56 18.59 -2.75 -6.24
N GLY A 57 19.00 -1.49 -6.42
CA GLY A 57 20.37 -1.12 -6.78
C GLY A 57 21.39 -1.38 -5.67
N THR A 58 20.92 -1.69 -4.45
CA THR A 58 21.78 -2.10 -3.34
C THR A 58 22.41 -3.47 -3.61
N SER A 59 23.73 -3.59 -3.40
CA SER A 59 24.44 -4.85 -3.60
C SER A 59 23.83 -5.98 -2.77
N GLY A 60 23.54 -7.11 -3.43
CA GLY A 60 22.92 -8.29 -2.79
C GLY A 60 21.42 -8.14 -2.51
N ALA A 61 20.76 -7.08 -2.98
CA ALA A 61 19.32 -6.94 -2.82
C ALA A 61 18.58 -8.03 -3.61
N THR A 62 17.70 -8.77 -2.91
CA THR A 62 16.91 -9.86 -3.50
C THR A 62 15.43 -9.52 -3.58
N ALA A 63 14.92 -8.71 -2.66
CA ALA A 63 13.55 -8.23 -2.66
C ALA A 63 13.42 -6.91 -1.89
N VAL A 64 12.42 -6.11 -2.26
CA VAL A 64 11.99 -4.91 -1.53
C VAL A 64 10.61 -5.18 -0.95
N SER A 65 10.40 -4.88 0.33
CA SER A 65 9.12 -5.07 1.01
C SER A 65 8.67 -3.81 1.74
N PHE A 66 7.38 -3.51 1.69
CA PHE A 66 6.78 -2.36 2.37
C PHE A 66 6.14 -2.82 3.68
N ARG A 67 6.50 -2.19 4.79
CA ARG A 67 6.21 -2.69 6.15
C ARG A 67 5.73 -1.57 7.05
N ALA A 68 4.92 -1.93 8.04
CA ALA A 68 4.48 -1.04 9.10
C ALA A 68 4.79 -1.65 10.47
N THR A 69 5.48 -0.89 11.32
CA THR A 69 5.81 -1.28 12.70
C THR A 69 5.03 -0.40 13.68
N LYS A 70 4.31 -1.02 14.61
CA LYS A 70 3.55 -0.29 15.62
C LYS A 70 4.47 0.19 16.73
N ILE A 71 4.64 1.51 16.82
CA ILE A 71 5.55 2.17 17.77
C ILE A 71 4.82 2.94 18.87
N GLY A 72 3.49 2.93 18.85
CA GLY A 72 2.69 3.58 19.89
C GLY A 72 1.19 3.40 19.68
N CYS A 73 0.41 3.85 20.66
CA CYS A 73 -1.04 3.96 20.52
C CYS A 73 -1.45 5.25 19.82
N GLU A 74 -2.72 5.30 19.41
CA GLU A 74 -3.35 6.48 18.82
C GLU A 74 -3.21 7.71 19.75
N GLN A 75 -3.55 7.55 21.03
CA GLN A 75 -3.39 8.59 22.03
C GLN A 75 -1.90 8.82 22.32
N ALA A 76 -1.46 10.07 22.23
CA ALA A 76 -0.14 10.46 22.70
C ALA A 76 -0.02 10.28 24.22
N SER A 77 1.20 10.04 24.69
CA SER A 77 1.55 10.16 26.11
C SER A 77 1.01 11.51 26.65
N PRO A 78 0.34 11.55 27.82
CA PRO A 78 0.52 10.69 29.00
C PRO A 78 -0.51 9.57 29.19
N ALA A 79 -1.38 9.27 28.22
CA ALA A 79 -2.31 8.16 28.36
C ALA A 79 -1.52 6.83 28.45
N PRO A 80 -1.77 5.95 29.45
CA PRO A 80 -1.09 4.67 29.53
C PRO A 80 -1.42 3.86 28.28
N CYS A 81 -0.38 3.53 27.53
CA CYS A 81 -0.50 2.87 26.24
C CYS A 81 0.29 1.57 26.33
N THR A 82 -0.38 0.44 26.16
CA THR A 82 0.28 -0.88 26.16
C THR A 82 0.49 -1.27 24.71
N ILE A 83 1.76 -1.31 24.29
CA ILE A 83 2.17 -1.84 22.99
C ILE A 83 3.08 -3.05 23.19
N LYS A 84 3.12 -3.92 22.20
CA LYS A 84 4.09 -5.00 22.15
C LYS A 84 5.42 -4.41 21.67
N VAL A 85 6.47 -4.54 22.48
CA VAL A 85 7.81 -3.99 22.18
C VAL A 85 8.86 -5.08 21.92
N ASP A 86 8.54 -6.35 22.18
CA ASP A 86 9.46 -7.46 21.95
C ASP A 86 8.75 -8.75 21.48
N PRO A 87 8.90 -9.15 20.20
CA PRO A 87 9.20 -8.25 19.09
C PRO A 87 8.05 -7.25 18.90
N TYR A 88 8.36 -6.07 18.35
CA TYR A 88 7.33 -5.11 17.93
C TYR A 88 6.30 -5.77 16.99
N GLU A 89 5.08 -5.26 17.04
CA GLU A 89 4.05 -5.62 16.06
C GLU A 89 4.46 -5.05 14.69
N GLU A 90 4.91 -5.91 13.79
CA GLU A 90 5.28 -5.58 12.41
C GLU A 90 4.28 -6.26 11.46
N VAL A 91 3.78 -5.50 10.50
CA VAL A 91 2.96 -5.98 9.40
C VAL A 91 3.72 -5.80 8.09
N VAL A 92 3.76 -6.87 7.28
CA VAL A 92 4.42 -6.88 5.98
C VAL A 92 3.35 -6.80 4.91
N GLY A 93 3.44 -5.78 4.07
CA GLY A 93 2.55 -5.58 2.92
C GLY A 93 3.18 -6.07 1.63
N ASP A 94 3.00 -5.28 0.57
CA ASP A 94 3.50 -5.58 -0.76
C ASP A 94 5.02 -5.79 -0.79
N ALA A 95 5.46 -6.58 -1.76
CA ALA A 95 6.85 -6.82 -2.04
C ALA A 95 7.13 -6.87 -3.55
N ALA A 96 8.33 -6.48 -3.93
CA ALA A 96 8.86 -6.58 -5.28
C ALA A 96 10.16 -7.39 -5.26
N THR A 97 10.40 -8.20 -6.29
CA THR A 97 11.63 -8.98 -6.43
C THR A 97 12.70 -8.16 -7.16
N CYS A 98 13.96 -8.30 -6.76
CA CYS A 98 15.10 -7.68 -7.43
C CYS A 98 15.79 -8.66 -8.41
N PRO A 99 16.36 -8.16 -9.53
CA PRO A 99 16.37 -6.77 -9.97
C PRO A 99 14.99 -6.34 -10.52
N ALA A 100 14.60 -5.10 -10.24
CA ALA A 100 13.36 -4.52 -10.75
C ALA A 100 13.63 -3.62 -11.97
N SER A 101 12.74 -3.65 -12.95
CA SER A 101 12.81 -2.78 -14.15
C SER A 101 11.98 -1.50 -14.03
N GLN A 102 11.23 -1.34 -12.94
CA GLN A 102 10.32 -0.21 -12.70
C GLN A 102 10.90 0.75 -11.65
N ASN A 103 10.93 2.05 -11.99
CA ASN A 103 11.54 3.07 -11.11
C ASN A 103 10.74 3.21 -9.81
N ALA A 104 9.43 3.49 -9.93
CA ALA A 104 8.54 3.62 -8.79
C ALA A 104 7.45 2.53 -8.83
N ALA A 105 7.18 1.92 -7.69
CA ALA A 105 6.04 1.05 -7.48
C ALA A 105 5.14 1.65 -6.41
N GLU A 106 3.85 1.65 -6.66
CA GLU A 106 2.88 1.86 -5.59
C GLU A 106 2.84 0.60 -4.73
N MET A 107 3.22 0.72 -3.46
CA MET A 107 3.25 -0.38 -2.50
C MET A 107 2.33 -0.07 -1.34
N ARG A 108 1.67 -1.10 -0.83
CA ARG A 108 0.59 -1.02 0.17
C ARG A 108 0.93 -1.90 1.36
N VAL A 109 0.55 -1.47 2.56
CA VAL A 109 0.54 -2.30 3.78
C VAL A 109 -0.77 -2.05 4.52
N VAL A 110 -1.43 -3.13 4.92
CA VAL A 110 -2.75 -3.07 5.58
C VAL A 110 -2.56 -3.27 7.07
N VAL A 111 -3.11 -2.38 7.89
CA VAL A 111 -3.08 -2.48 9.35
C VAL A 111 -4.50 -2.52 9.90
N GLU A 112 -4.75 -3.41 10.85
CA GLU A 112 -6.10 -3.65 11.41
C GLU A 112 -6.33 -2.91 12.74
N SER A 113 -5.34 -2.18 13.23
CA SER A 113 -5.41 -1.56 14.55
C SER A 113 -4.97 -0.10 14.56
N ALA A 114 -5.70 0.69 15.35
CA ALA A 114 -5.35 2.07 15.62
C ALA A 114 -4.04 2.17 16.40
N GLY A 115 -3.23 3.17 16.08
CA GLY A 115 -1.88 3.28 16.59
C GLY A 115 -1.03 4.31 15.86
N ARG A 116 0.19 4.45 16.35
CA ARG A 116 1.28 5.14 15.67
C ARG A 116 2.13 4.09 14.98
N TRP A 117 2.21 4.21 13.67
CA TRP A 117 2.87 3.25 12.80
C TRP A 117 4.06 3.92 12.12
N GLN A 118 5.23 3.31 12.26
CA GLN A 118 6.40 3.64 11.46
C GLN A 118 6.36 2.80 10.19
N VAL A 119 6.51 3.42 9.03
CA VAL A 119 6.37 2.75 7.73
C VAL A 119 7.71 2.76 7.01
N GLU A 120 8.15 1.62 6.51
CA GLU A 120 9.47 1.45 5.92
C GLU A 120 9.42 0.55 4.68
N ALA A 121 10.13 0.95 3.62
CA ALA A 121 10.48 0.03 2.54
C ALA A 121 11.87 -0.55 2.82
N ARG A 122 11.99 -1.88 2.88
CA ARG A 122 13.25 -2.59 3.15
C ARG A 122 13.68 -3.41 1.95
N ALA A 123 14.89 -3.14 1.44
CA ALA A 123 15.62 -4.04 0.56
C ALA A 123 16.33 -5.11 1.39
N LEU A 124 16.00 -6.39 1.17
CA LEU A 124 16.66 -7.52 1.81
C LEU A 124 17.98 -7.84 1.12
N THR A 125 19.08 -7.81 1.87
CA THR A 125 20.43 -8.10 1.40
C THR A 125 21.04 -9.27 2.15
N ASP A 126 22.17 -9.79 1.66
CA ASP A 126 22.91 -10.88 2.32
C ASP A 126 23.38 -10.51 3.75
N SER A 127 23.50 -9.22 4.05
CA SER A 127 23.99 -8.71 5.34
C SER A 127 22.89 -8.10 6.21
N GLY A 128 21.61 -8.26 5.84
CA GLY A 128 20.47 -7.70 6.57
C GLY A 128 19.51 -6.96 5.65
N TYR A 129 19.32 -5.67 5.89
CA TYR A 129 18.47 -4.85 5.03
C TYR A 129 18.95 -3.40 4.93
N VAL A 130 18.56 -2.73 3.85
CA VAL A 130 18.64 -1.28 3.69
C VAL A 130 17.23 -0.73 3.63
N GLY A 131 16.94 0.25 4.49
CA GLY A 131 15.59 0.76 4.70
C GLY A 131 15.43 2.21 4.27
N LYS A 132 14.22 2.57 3.83
CA LYS A 132 13.80 3.95 3.54
C LYS A 132 12.49 4.23 4.25
N CYS A 133 12.45 5.34 4.99
CA CYS A 133 11.28 5.66 5.81
C CYS A 133 10.17 6.35 5.02
N PHE A 134 8.93 6.17 5.46
CA PHE A 134 7.73 6.75 4.86
C PHE A 134 6.83 7.35 5.94
N GLY A 135 6.22 8.49 5.63
CA GLY A 135 5.28 9.15 6.53
C GLY A 135 4.30 10.07 5.79
N PRO A 136 3.19 10.46 6.42
CA PRO A 136 2.18 11.31 5.81
C PRO A 136 2.62 12.78 5.83
N GLY A 137 2.70 13.40 4.66
CA GLY A 137 3.09 14.81 4.52
C GLY A 137 4.46 15.08 5.13
N THR A 138 4.50 15.88 6.20
CA THR A 138 5.74 16.25 6.89
C THR A 138 6.04 15.39 8.13
N GLU A 139 5.13 14.51 8.54
CA GLU A 139 5.29 13.66 9.72
C GLU A 139 6.18 12.45 9.42
N GLU A 140 6.91 11.98 10.43
CA GLU A 140 7.72 10.76 10.35
C GLU A 140 6.92 9.50 10.74
N VAL A 141 5.79 9.70 11.43
CA VAL A 141 4.98 8.62 11.99
C VAL A 141 3.56 8.72 11.43
N THR A 142 3.05 7.59 10.97
CA THR A 142 1.68 7.47 10.47
C THR A 142 0.73 7.25 11.64
N LEU A 143 -0.14 8.22 11.91
CA LEU A 143 -1.22 8.06 12.88
C LEU A 143 -2.42 7.38 12.22
N VAL A 144 -2.78 6.21 12.73
CA VAL A 144 -3.99 5.47 12.36
C VAL A 144 -4.98 5.58 13.52
N THR A 145 -6.13 6.21 13.27
CA THR A 145 -7.19 6.40 14.26
C THR A 145 -8.21 5.27 14.21
N LYS A 146 -8.91 5.01 15.31
CA LYS A 146 -10.04 4.05 15.32
C LYS A 146 -11.09 4.38 14.26
N ALA A 147 -11.42 5.67 14.10
CA ALA A 147 -12.38 6.10 13.09
C ALA A 147 -11.95 5.76 11.66
N GLN A 148 -10.65 5.83 11.37
CA GLN A 148 -10.11 5.42 10.07
C GLN A 148 -10.16 3.91 9.87
N VAL A 149 -9.89 3.12 10.91
CA VAL A 149 -10.02 1.65 10.88
C VAL A 149 -11.45 1.24 10.64
N GLU A 150 -12.40 1.78 11.41
CA GLU A 150 -13.83 1.50 11.24
C GLU A 150 -14.34 1.88 9.84
N ALA A 151 -13.82 2.97 9.27
CA ALA A 151 -14.22 3.45 7.96
C ALA A 151 -13.59 2.70 6.77
N GLY A 152 -12.53 1.91 6.98
CA GLY A 152 -11.77 1.38 5.85
C GLY A 152 -11.00 2.50 5.14
N ALA A 153 -10.16 3.26 5.85
CA ALA A 153 -9.48 4.41 5.26
C ALA A 153 -8.21 4.00 4.49
N THR A 154 -7.85 4.84 3.50
CA THR A 154 -6.55 4.78 2.84
C THR A 154 -5.71 6.00 3.24
N ILE A 155 -4.46 5.78 3.65
CA ILE A 155 -3.50 6.82 4.04
C ILE A 155 -2.34 6.82 3.04
N ALA A 156 -2.16 7.92 2.31
CA ALA A 156 -1.01 8.10 1.45
C ALA A 156 0.22 8.57 2.24
N VAL A 157 1.37 7.95 1.98
CA VAL A 157 2.67 8.28 2.58
C VAL A 157 3.73 8.51 1.51
N SER A 158 4.72 9.34 1.83
CA SER A 158 5.82 9.68 0.93
C SER A 158 7.16 9.32 1.55
N ALA A 159 8.12 8.97 0.70
CA ALA A 159 9.48 8.68 1.12
C ALA A 159 10.10 9.86 1.86
N ARG A 160 10.83 9.57 2.93
CA ARG A 160 11.57 10.52 3.76
C ARG A 160 13.05 10.47 3.44
N SER A 161 13.75 11.53 3.81
CA SER A 161 15.20 11.55 3.78
C SER A 161 15.75 10.69 4.92
N GLY A 162 16.40 9.58 4.59
CA GLY A 162 17.11 8.74 5.57
C GLY A 162 16.34 7.48 6.00
N PRO A 163 17.02 6.62 6.79
CA PRO A 163 16.41 5.42 7.36
C PRO A 163 15.39 5.78 8.43
N CYS A 164 14.48 4.86 8.74
CA CYS A 164 13.60 5.04 9.89
C CYS A 164 14.41 5.04 11.20
N PRO A 165 14.05 5.88 12.19
CA PRO A 165 14.65 5.78 13.52
C PRO A 165 14.29 4.43 14.16
N PRO A 166 15.14 3.88 15.05
CA PRO A 166 14.78 2.68 15.79
C PRO A 166 13.50 2.92 16.60
N PRO A 167 12.62 1.91 16.70
CA PRO A 167 11.38 1.97 17.47
C PRO A 167 11.60 1.99 19.00
#